data_AF-A0A955V3L5-F1
#
_entry.id   AF-A0A955V3L5-F1
#
_cell.length_a   1.000
_cell.length_b   1.000
_cell.length_c   1.000
_cell.angle_alpha   90.00
_cell.angle_beta   90.00
_cell.angle_gamma   90.00
#
_symmetry.space_group_name_H-M   'P 1'
#
loop_
_entity.id
_entity.type
_entity.pdbx_description
1 polymer ?
#
loop_
_entity_poly.entity_id
_entity_poly.type
_entity_poly.pdbx_seq_one_letter_code
_entity_poly.pdbx_strand_id
1 'polypeptide(L)'
;LDASGLGWQSGNNYDTNTAQGWPDGTQTNAPGAGSGGCHGGIGARFSSYAQCKAYGRYDEAVWPGSGGGWYGSGEGGRGGGVIRVAAPDGVVTIDGVVAANGTQSTSSTGGGGGGGAVHIAADTITGTGSVEAKGGNGGNAYGTAGGGGGRVVFDGYTALGGSFAASPWLKVSTAGGYYPNGNNLAGGAGTIFFKGATDTWGTLIVDNANQGSTQANSTPLVTAGTGQVDAIAAQGGGGGDRVDDLSQAWPTPNGLAGTWLRSDIGDSATATLTDDAVQMVVSNVNTRMFVLGAAAVSAVGKTYRGIVVLDQLEVRGYAKVRVEGDLLVYDGDVSHNVGGAVVSGASDGFYLSVGTGASVSTANQLEVDGVTRTNITGTVTGSPLVCASGCP
;
A
#
# COMPACT_ATOMS: atom_id res chain seq x y z
N LEU A 1 -16.43 14.24 -7.14
CA LEU A 1 -16.60 12.90 -7.78
C LEU A 1 -16.81 11.91 -6.64
N ASP A 2 -17.81 11.04 -6.70
CA ASP A 2 -18.07 10.10 -5.62
C ASP A 2 -18.35 8.70 -6.16
N ALA A 3 -17.47 7.77 -5.82
CA ALA A 3 -17.53 6.35 -6.12
C ALA A 3 -17.61 5.51 -4.83
N SER A 4 -18.01 6.12 -3.71
CA SER A 4 -18.10 5.42 -2.43
C SER A 4 -19.13 4.29 -2.50
N GLY A 5 -18.76 3.10 -2.00
CA GLY A 5 -19.63 1.92 -2.03
C GLY A 5 -19.91 1.31 -3.42
N LEU A 6 -19.23 1.78 -4.48
CA LEU A 6 -19.38 1.27 -5.85
C LEU A 6 -18.35 0.19 -6.22
N GLY A 7 -17.65 -0.37 -5.24
CA GLY A 7 -16.73 -1.48 -5.38
C GLY A 7 -17.41 -2.85 -5.22
N TRP A 8 -16.65 -3.84 -4.75
CA TRP A 8 -17.15 -5.20 -4.60
C TRP A 8 -18.26 -5.32 -3.55
N GLN A 9 -19.18 -6.26 -3.78
CA GLN A 9 -20.33 -6.45 -2.90
C GLN A 9 -19.93 -6.99 -1.53
N SER A 10 -20.68 -6.56 -0.52
CA SER A 10 -20.58 -7.10 0.83
C SER A 10 -21.22 -8.48 0.95
N GLY A 11 -20.91 -9.15 2.06
CA GLY A 11 -21.65 -10.35 2.42
C GLY A 11 -23.13 -10.05 2.71
N ASN A 12 -24.02 -10.88 2.18
CA ASN A 12 -25.46 -10.86 2.41
C ASN A 12 -26.01 -12.28 2.75
N ASN A 13 -27.18 -12.31 3.40
CA ASN A 13 -28.05 -13.49 3.58
C ASN A 13 -27.41 -14.81 4.09
N TYR A 14 -27.22 -14.95 5.42
CA TYR A 14 -26.88 -16.18 6.15
C TYR A 14 -25.60 -16.95 5.74
N ASP A 15 -24.99 -16.61 4.61
CA ASP A 15 -23.74 -17.18 4.14
C ASP A 15 -22.64 -16.16 4.32
N THR A 16 -21.80 -16.41 5.33
CA THR A 16 -20.68 -15.56 5.74
C THR A 16 -19.61 -15.40 4.67
N ASN A 17 -19.70 -16.14 3.55
CA ASN A 17 -18.72 -16.14 2.48
C ASN A 17 -19.12 -15.28 1.28
N THR A 18 -20.30 -14.65 1.25
CA THR A 18 -20.77 -13.89 0.07
C THR A 18 -20.05 -12.56 -0.18
N ALA A 19 -19.18 -12.11 0.73
CA ALA A 19 -18.34 -10.94 0.49
C ALA A 19 -17.44 -11.18 -0.72
N GLN A 20 -17.35 -10.19 -1.60
CA GLN A 20 -16.55 -10.24 -2.82
C GLN A 20 -15.23 -9.49 -2.65
N GLY A 21 -14.17 -10.00 -3.29
CA GLY A 21 -12.83 -9.44 -3.26
C GLY A 21 -12.08 -9.59 -4.59
N TRP A 22 -10.85 -9.08 -4.61
CA TRP A 22 -9.96 -9.12 -5.77
C TRP A 22 -9.37 -10.53 -5.99
N PRO A 23 -9.08 -10.92 -7.25
CA PRO A 23 -9.09 -10.13 -8.50
C PRO A 23 -10.40 -10.11 -9.28
N ASP A 24 -11.29 -11.07 -9.04
CA ASP A 24 -12.39 -11.41 -9.95
C ASP A 24 -13.77 -11.13 -9.38
N GLY A 25 -13.86 -10.50 -8.21
CA GLY A 25 -15.12 -10.26 -7.52
C GLY A 25 -15.73 -11.53 -6.95
N THR A 26 -14.94 -12.59 -6.78
CA THR A 26 -15.37 -13.80 -6.08
C THR A 26 -15.08 -13.71 -4.59
N GLN A 27 -15.39 -14.78 -3.86
CA GLN A 27 -15.15 -14.91 -2.42
C GLN A 27 -13.66 -15.16 -2.10
N THR A 28 -12.82 -15.30 -3.12
CA THR A 28 -11.38 -15.55 -2.97
C THR A 28 -10.72 -14.35 -2.30
N ASN A 29 -9.99 -14.58 -1.21
CA ASN A 29 -9.37 -13.54 -0.37
C ASN A 29 -10.35 -12.50 0.22
N ALA A 30 -11.65 -12.81 0.26
CA ALA A 30 -12.66 -11.97 0.90
C ALA A 30 -12.67 -12.17 2.43
N PRO A 31 -13.18 -11.21 3.21
CA PRO A 31 -13.27 -11.35 4.65
C PRO A 31 -14.37 -12.33 5.06
N GLY A 32 -14.13 -13.06 6.15
CA GLY A 32 -15.15 -13.88 6.80
C GLY A 32 -16.09 -13.05 7.68
N ALA A 33 -16.95 -13.75 8.43
CA ALA A 33 -18.04 -13.13 9.17
C ALA A 33 -17.61 -11.94 10.05
N GLY A 34 -18.29 -10.81 9.91
CA GLY A 34 -18.04 -9.59 10.70
C GLY A 34 -16.68 -8.92 10.46
N SER A 35 -15.78 -9.50 9.65
CA SER A 35 -14.46 -8.93 9.37
C SER A 35 -14.55 -7.84 8.30
N GLY A 36 -13.68 -6.84 8.38
CA GLY A 36 -13.66 -5.72 7.44
C GLY A 36 -13.11 -6.12 6.08
N GLY A 37 -13.55 -5.44 5.02
CA GLY A 37 -13.02 -5.56 3.66
C GLY A 37 -11.60 -5.01 3.52
N CYS A 38 -10.93 -5.31 2.41
CA CYS A 38 -9.54 -4.97 2.12
C CYS A 38 -9.40 -4.21 0.81
N HIS A 39 -8.32 -3.42 0.71
CA HIS A 39 -7.70 -3.02 -0.54
C HIS A 39 -6.20 -2.72 -0.33
N GLY A 40 -5.82 -1.45 -0.13
CA GLY A 40 -4.44 -1.07 0.20
C GLY A 40 -4.08 -1.43 1.64
N GLY A 41 -5.03 -1.23 2.55
CA GLY A 41 -4.99 -1.73 3.91
C GLY A 41 -5.77 -3.03 4.06
N ILE A 42 -5.37 -3.84 5.04
CA ILE A 42 -6.08 -5.05 5.42
C ILE A 42 -7.21 -4.69 6.40
N GLY A 43 -8.42 -5.16 6.13
CA GLY A 43 -9.54 -5.03 7.06
C GLY A 43 -9.28 -5.75 8.37
N ALA A 44 -9.80 -5.19 9.47
CA ALA A 44 -9.68 -5.80 10.77
C ALA A 44 -10.41 -7.16 10.81
N ARG A 45 -9.76 -8.12 11.46
CA ARG A 45 -10.31 -9.45 11.68
C ARG A 45 -11.26 -9.42 12.86
N PHE A 46 -12.47 -9.93 12.68
CA PHE A 46 -13.36 -10.20 13.79
C PHE A 46 -13.16 -11.64 14.29
N SER A 47 -12.83 -11.81 15.57
CA SER A 47 -12.67 -13.12 16.22
C SER A 47 -11.71 -14.05 15.45
N SER A 48 -12.09 -15.31 15.25
CA SER A 48 -11.34 -16.32 14.49
C SER A 48 -11.69 -16.37 13.00
N TYR A 49 -12.58 -15.49 12.49
CA TYR A 49 -13.01 -15.54 11.09
C TYR A 49 -11.88 -15.19 10.12
N ALA A 50 -12.07 -15.59 8.86
CA ALA A 50 -11.10 -15.35 7.80
C ALA A 50 -10.85 -13.85 7.62
N GLN A 51 -9.60 -13.51 7.39
CA GLN A 51 -9.18 -12.16 7.05
C GLN A 51 -9.01 -12.05 5.54
N CYS A 52 -9.43 -10.94 4.96
CA CYS A 52 -9.13 -10.66 3.57
C CYS A 52 -7.63 -10.39 3.34
N LYS A 53 -7.20 -10.41 2.08
CA LYS A 53 -5.85 -9.97 1.70
C LYS A 53 -5.92 -8.59 1.06
N ALA A 54 -4.95 -7.74 1.36
CA ALA A 54 -4.71 -6.54 0.58
C ALA A 54 -4.18 -6.91 -0.81
N TYR A 55 -4.41 -6.06 -1.80
CA TYR A 55 -4.09 -6.32 -3.21
C TYR A 55 -3.80 -5.04 -3.99
N GLY A 56 -3.26 -5.20 -5.20
CA GLY A 56 -2.74 -4.10 -6.01
C GLY A 56 -1.41 -3.57 -5.48
N ARG A 57 -0.82 -2.63 -6.21
CA ARG A 57 0.44 -1.98 -5.83
C ARG A 57 0.22 -0.60 -5.24
N TYR A 58 1.17 -0.12 -4.44
CA TYR A 58 1.07 1.19 -3.79
C TYR A 58 1.06 2.36 -4.78
N ASP A 59 1.69 2.18 -5.92
CA ASP A 59 1.85 3.13 -7.01
C ASP A 59 0.83 2.91 -8.15
N GLU A 60 -0.14 2.01 -7.97
CA GLU A 60 -1.21 1.77 -8.94
C GLU A 60 -2.59 1.66 -8.26
N ALA A 61 -3.42 2.68 -8.45
CA ALA A 61 -4.79 2.73 -7.94
C ALA A 61 -5.81 2.39 -9.04
N VAL A 62 -5.98 1.10 -9.36
CA VAL A 62 -6.87 0.63 -10.45
C VAL A 62 -7.94 -0.37 -10.02
N TRP A 63 -7.89 -0.85 -8.79
CA TRP A 63 -8.81 -1.88 -8.29
C TRP A 63 -9.82 -1.31 -7.29
N PRO A 64 -11.09 -1.76 -7.35
CA PRO A 64 -12.09 -1.39 -6.34
C PRO A 64 -11.79 -2.10 -5.02
N GLY A 65 -12.33 -1.57 -3.93
CA GLY A 65 -12.26 -2.17 -2.60
C GLY A 65 -13.15 -3.39 -2.45
N SER A 66 -12.83 -4.28 -1.51
CA SER A 66 -13.61 -5.49 -1.22
C SER A 66 -14.82 -5.17 -0.35
N GLY A 67 -15.85 -6.01 -0.40
CA GLY A 67 -16.94 -5.95 0.57
C GLY A 67 -16.49 -6.41 1.96
N GLY A 68 -17.19 -5.96 3.00
CA GLY A 68 -17.07 -6.44 4.37
C GLY A 68 -17.91 -7.70 4.60
N GLY A 69 -17.53 -8.48 5.62
CA GLY A 69 -18.18 -9.74 5.95
C GLY A 69 -19.51 -9.56 6.69
N TRP A 70 -20.50 -10.35 6.31
CA TRP A 70 -21.80 -10.43 6.99
C TRP A 70 -21.68 -11.03 8.40
N TYR A 71 -22.51 -10.61 9.35
CA TYR A 71 -22.62 -11.29 10.65
C TYR A 71 -24.02 -11.19 11.25
N GLY A 72 -24.61 -12.31 11.68
CA GLY A 72 -25.84 -12.33 12.46
C GLY A 72 -27.08 -11.88 11.67
N SER A 73 -27.46 -10.61 11.78
CA SER A 73 -28.51 -10.00 10.96
C SER A 73 -27.98 -8.87 10.07
N GLY A 74 -26.67 -8.72 10.02
CA GLY A 74 -26.04 -7.52 9.51
C GLY A 74 -25.21 -7.71 8.26
N GLU A 75 -25.61 -7.02 7.21
CA GLU A 75 -24.85 -6.92 5.96
C GLU A 75 -23.55 -6.17 6.19
N GLY A 76 -22.48 -6.65 5.55
CA GLY A 76 -21.23 -5.90 5.52
C GLY A 76 -21.36 -4.61 4.72
N GLY A 77 -20.39 -3.71 4.90
CA GLY A 77 -20.23 -2.55 4.05
C GLY A 77 -19.70 -2.91 2.67
N ARG A 78 -20.13 -2.18 1.63
CA ARG A 78 -19.64 -2.35 0.25
C ARG A 78 -18.29 -1.71 0.08
N GLY A 79 -17.44 -2.26 -0.79
CA GLY A 79 -16.15 -1.67 -1.10
C GLY A 79 -16.27 -0.34 -1.86
N GLY A 80 -15.23 0.50 -1.79
CA GLY A 80 -15.15 1.73 -2.59
C GLY A 80 -14.87 1.43 -4.07
N GLY A 81 -15.38 2.28 -4.97
CA GLY A 81 -15.16 2.15 -6.41
C GLY A 81 -13.80 2.67 -6.88
N VAL A 82 -13.68 2.90 -8.19
CA VAL A 82 -12.43 3.39 -8.82
C VAL A 82 -12.70 4.72 -9.52
N ILE A 83 -11.85 5.71 -9.29
CA ILE A 83 -11.85 6.99 -9.98
C ILE A 83 -10.51 7.15 -10.70
N ARG A 84 -10.55 7.40 -12.02
CA ARG A 84 -9.36 7.71 -12.81
C ARG A 84 -9.54 9.05 -13.52
N VAL A 85 -8.63 9.98 -13.27
CA VAL A 85 -8.55 11.29 -13.92
C VAL A 85 -7.22 11.36 -14.66
N ALA A 86 -7.25 11.67 -15.95
CA ALA A 86 -6.06 11.78 -16.79
C ALA A 86 -6.10 13.07 -17.60
N ALA A 87 -5.12 13.94 -17.37
CA ALA A 87 -4.90 15.22 -18.05
C ALA A 87 -3.38 15.49 -18.17
N PRO A 88 -2.62 14.64 -18.88
CA PRO A 88 -1.14 14.58 -18.83
C PRO A 88 -0.41 15.90 -19.13
N ASP A 89 -1.03 16.82 -19.87
CA ASP A 89 -0.49 18.16 -20.19
C ASP A 89 -1.41 19.29 -19.67
N GLY A 90 -2.29 18.98 -18.73
CA GLY A 90 -3.37 19.85 -18.29
C GLY A 90 -3.40 20.10 -16.80
N VAL A 91 -4.37 20.92 -16.38
CA VAL A 91 -4.62 21.26 -14.99
C VAL A 91 -5.81 20.47 -14.46
N VAL A 92 -5.63 19.76 -13.35
CA VAL A 92 -6.72 19.19 -12.55
C VAL A 92 -6.93 20.05 -11.31
N THR A 93 -8.08 20.71 -11.24
CA THR A 93 -8.50 21.49 -10.06
C THR A 93 -9.49 20.70 -9.21
N ILE A 94 -9.12 20.43 -7.95
CA ILE A 94 -9.93 19.70 -6.97
C ILE A 94 -10.44 20.69 -5.93
N ASP A 95 -11.63 21.24 -6.13
CA ASP A 95 -12.25 22.17 -5.17
C ASP A 95 -13.27 21.50 -4.23
N GLY A 96 -13.79 20.33 -4.63
CA GLY A 96 -14.70 19.51 -3.83
C GLY A 96 -14.04 18.25 -3.30
N VAL A 97 -14.86 17.25 -2.97
CA VAL A 97 -14.39 15.93 -2.53
C VAL A 97 -14.35 14.96 -3.71
N VAL A 98 -13.23 14.24 -3.84
CA VAL A 98 -13.07 13.06 -4.68
C VAL A 98 -13.04 11.84 -3.75
N ALA A 99 -14.14 11.08 -3.69
CA ALA A 99 -14.29 10.00 -2.73
C ALA A 99 -14.44 8.64 -3.41
N ALA A 100 -13.69 7.65 -2.93
CA ALA A 100 -13.82 6.24 -3.25
C ALA A 100 -13.87 5.43 -1.95
N ASN A 101 -14.68 5.85 -0.98
CA ASN A 101 -14.71 5.25 0.35
C ASN A 101 -15.45 3.91 0.36
N GLY A 102 -15.01 2.97 1.20
CA GLY A 102 -15.82 1.82 1.58
C GLY A 102 -16.98 2.26 2.47
N THR A 103 -18.14 1.60 2.38
CA THR A 103 -19.28 1.96 3.23
C THR A 103 -19.17 1.32 4.59
N GLN A 104 -19.80 1.95 5.59
CA GLN A 104 -20.09 1.30 6.85
C GLN A 104 -21.07 0.12 6.64
N SER A 105 -21.09 -0.85 7.56
CA SER A 105 -22.23 -1.76 7.69
C SER A 105 -23.54 -0.98 7.85
N THR A 106 -24.60 -1.45 7.18
CA THR A 106 -25.93 -0.84 7.20
C THR A 106 -26.75 -1.22 8.43
N SER A 107 -26.19 -2.04 9.33
CA SER A 107 -26.90 -2.64 10.45
C SER A 107 -26.06 -2.60 11.74
N SER A 108 -26.57 -3.21 12.82
CA SER A 108 -25.84 -3.27 14.08
C SER A 108 -24.58 -4.14 14.01
N THR A 109 -24.49 -5.10 13.09
CA THR A 109 -23.39 -6.07 12.98
C THR A 109 -22.81 -6.12 11.56
N GLY A 110 -21.73 -6.87 11.32
CA GLY A 110 -21.12 -6.98 10.00
C GLY A 110 -20.00 -5.95 9.75
N GLY A 111 -18.96 -6.37 9.05
CA GLY A 111 -17.73 -5.58 8.87
C GLY A 111 -17.86 -4.45 7.84
N GLY A 112 -17.06 -3.40 8.00
CA GLY A 112 -17.02 -2.30 7.03
C GLY A 112 -16.35 -2.68 5.70
N GLY A 113 -16.72 -2.00 4.61
CA GLY A 113 -16.14 -2.24 3.29
C GLY A 113 -14.71 -1.68 3.15
N GLY A 114 -13.91 -2.25 2.26
CA GLY A 114 -12.57 -1.73 1.96
C GLY A 114 -12.62 -0.44 1.15
N GLY A 115 -11.66 0.45 1.33
CA GLY A 115 -11.50 1.66 0.50
C GLY A 115 -11.18 1.31 -0.96
N GLY A 116 -11.59 2.18 -1.88
CA GLY A 116 -11.42 2.02 -3.33
C GLY A 116 -10.10 2.56 -3.85
N ALA A 117 -10.12 3.05 -5.09
CA ALA A 117 -8.95 3.61 -5.77
C ALA A 117 -9.24 5.00 -6.35
N VAL A 118 -8.28 5.91 -6.22
CA VAL A 118 -8.25 7.18 -6.94
C VAL A 118 -6.89 7.36 -7.61
N HIS A 119 -6.87 7.50 -8.93
CA HIS A 119 -5.66 7.78 -9.71
C HIS A 119 -5.85 9.11 -10.45
N ILE A 120 -4.98 10.08 -10.18
CA ILE A 120 -4.98 11.40 -10.82
C ILE A 120 -3.63 11.61 -11.51
N ALA A 121 -3.62 11.59 -12.84
CA ALA A 121 -2.45 11.89 -13.64
C ALA A 121 -2.65 13.24 -14.36
N ALA A 122 -1.82 14.24 -14.05
CA ALA A 122 -1.92 15.56 -14.70
C ALA A 122 -0.62 16.35 -14.55
N ASP A 123 -0.37 17.30 -15.45
CA ASP A 123 0.79 18.19 -15.38
C ASP A 123 0.73 19.10 -14.12
N THR A 124 -0.42 19.71 -13.87
CA THR A 124 -0.65 20.52 -12.67
C THR A 124 -1.85 20.01 -11.87
N ILE A 125 -1.68 19.83 -10.56
CA ILE A 125 -2.75 19.42 -9.64
C ILE A 125 -2.94 20.49 -8.57
N THR A 126 -4.13 21.08 -8.49
CA THR A 126 -4.41 22.25 -7.63
C THR A 126 -5.80 22.19 -7.00
N GLY A 127 -6.16 23.20 -6.21
CA GLY A 127 -7.47 23.37 -5.61
C GLY A 127 -7.45 23.36 -4.07
N THR A 128 -8.63 23.43 -3.47
CA THR A 128 -8.81 23.51 -1.99
C THR A 128 -9.52 22.30 -1.38
N GLY A 129 -9.94 21.35 -2.21
CA GLY A 129 -10.71 20.18 -1.86
C GLY A 129 -9.90 19.06 -1.23
N SER A 130 -10.44 17.84 -1.28
CA SER A 130 -9.83 16.64 -0.71
C SER A 130 -10.05 15.39 -1.54
N VAL A 131 -9.19 14.40 -1.32
CA VAL A 131 -9.26 13.08 -1.95
C VAL A 131 -9.32 12.01 -0.87
N GLU A 132 -10.26 11.08 -0.99
CA GLU A 132 -10.48 10.06 0.04
C GLU A 132 -10.68 8.67 -0.58
N ALA A 133 -10.03 7.67 0.00
CA ALA A 133 -10.30 6.26 -0.24
C ALA A 133 -10.23 5.50 1.10
N LYS A 134 -11.06 5.91 2.05
CA LYS A 134 -11.09 5.37 3.42
C LYS A 134 -11.80 4.02 3.47
N GLY A 135 -11.40 3.18 4.42
CA GLY A 135 -12.15 2.00 4.81
C GLY A 135 -13.45 2.39 5.52
N GLY A 136 -14.49 1.57 5.37
CA GLY A 136 -15.76 1.73 6.05
C GLY A 136 -15.69 1.25 7.49
N ASN A 137 -16.49 1.85 8.37
CA ASN A 137 -16.61 1.41 9.75
C ASN A 137 -17.37 0.09 9.86
N GLY A 138 -17.10 -0.64 10.94
CA GLY A 138 -17.96 -1.74 11.35
C GLY A 138 -19.36 -1.27 11.79
N GLY A 139 -20.26 -2.21 12.01
CA GLY A 139 -21.50 -1.99 12.76
C GLY A 139 -21.25 -1.43 14.17
N ASN A 140 -22.31 -1.06 14.88
CA ASN A 140 -22.23 -0.47 16.21
C ASN A 140 -22.37 -1.49 17.37
N ALA A 141 -22.64 -2.76 17.09
CA ALA A 141 -22.75 -3.82 18.07
C ALA A 141 -21.63 -4.86 17.92
N TYR A 142 -21.57 -5.82 18.86
CA TYR A 142 -20.64 -6.95 18.78
C TYR A 142 -20.83 -7.73 17.47
N GLY A 143 -19.76 -8.25 16.88
CA GLY A 143 -19.85 -8.97 15.60
C GLY A 143 -19.32 -8.20 14.40
N THR A 144 -18.33 -7.34 14.59
CA THR A 144 -17.92 -6.41 13.54
C THR A 144 -16.46 -5.92 13.68
N ALA A 145 -15.91 -5.47 12.56
CA ALA A 145 -14.59 -4.86 12.45
C ALA A 145 -14.57 -3.81 11.32
N GLY A 146 -13.62 -2.88 11.36
CA GLY A 146 -13.45 -1.87 10.32
C GLY A 146 -12.74 -2.37 9.06
N GLY A 147 -13.12 -1.85 7.90
CA GLY A 147 -12.47 -2.14 6.62
C GLY A 147 -11.10 -1.46 6.48
N GLY A 148 -10.23 -2.01 5.65
CA GLY A 148 -8.93 -1.43 5.34
C GLY A 148 -9.05 -0.26 4.35
N GLY A 149 -8.08 0.64 4.39
CA GLY A 149 -7.98 1.77 3.47
C GLY A 149 -7.69 1.39 2.02
N GLY A 150 -7.94 2.33 1.11
CA GLY A 150 -7.78 2.20 -0.34
C GLY A 150 -6.44 2.72 -0.86
N ARG A 151 -6.39 3.12 -2.13
CA ARG A 151 -5.18 3.65 -2.77
C ARG A 151 -5.46 4.99 -3.43
N VAL A 152 -4.58 5.95 -3.21
CA VAL A 152 -4.62 7.24 -3.91
C VAL A 152 -3.27 7.48 -4.57
N VAL A 153 -3.26 7.71 -5.88
CA VAL A 153 -2.05 7.96 -6.68
C VAL A 153 -2.17 9.31 -7.38
N PHE A 154 -1.15 10.14 -7.24
CA PHE A 154 -0.93 11.36 -8.01
C PHE A 154 0.31 11.16 -8.87
N ASP A 155 0.18 11.23 -10.19
CA ASP A 155 1.22 10.81 -11.13
C ASP A 155 1.50 11.87 -12.22
N GLY A 156 2.74 11.92 -12.68
CA GLY A 156 3.18 12.71 -13.83
C GLY A 156 3.13 14.23 -13.68
N TYR A 157 2.95 14.75 -12.47
CA TYR A 157 2.83 16.20 -12.27
C TYR A 157 4.18 16.91 -12.27
N THR A 158 4.22 18.11 -12.84
CA THR A 158 5.35 19.04 -12.71
C THR A 158 5.09 20.08 -11.62
N ALA A 159 3.82 20.31 -11.25
CA ALA A 159 3.44 21.28 -10.23
C ALA A 159 2.25 20.85 -9.36
N LEU A 160 2.36 21.10 -8.05
CA LEU A 160 1.25 21.07 -7.10
C LEU A 160 0.87 22.49 -6.67
N GLY A 161 -0.43 22.80 -6.65
CA GLY A 161 -0.97 24.12 -6.35
C GLY A 161 -2.03 24.11 -5.23
N GLY A 162 -2.40 25.31 -4.76
CA GLY A 162 -3.44 25.47 -3.74
C GLY A 162 -3.11 24.73 -2.44
N SER A 163 -4.06 23.96 -1.92
CA SER A 163 -3.86 23.15 -0.72
C SER A 163 -2.92 21.95 -0.91
N PHE A 164 -2.62 21.58 -2.16
CA PHE A 164 -1.72 20.49 -2.49
C PHE A 164 -0.25 20.95 -2.61
N ALA A 165 0.02 22.26 -2.60
CA ALA A 165 1.37 22.79 -2.84
C ALA A 165 2.37 22.55 -1.69
N ALA A 166 1.91 22.59 -0.43
CA ALA A 166 2.79 22.53 0.74
C ALA A 166 2.64 21.23 1.55
N SER A 167 1.41 20.79 1.80
CA SER A 167 1.14 19.59 2.60
C SER A 167 -0.01 18.79 1.97
N PRO A 168 0.18 18.26 0.75
CA PRO A 168 -0.86 17.55 0.01
C PRO A 168 -1.45 16.38 0.80
N TRP A 169 -0.66 15.73 1.65
CA TRP A 169 -1.12 14.66 2.54
C TRP A 169 -2.19 15.08 3.55
N LEU A 170 -2.31 16.36 3.91
CA LEU A 170 -3.40 16.84 4.77
C LEU A 170 -4.75 16.87 4.04
N LYS A 171 -4.74 16.78 2.70
CA LYS A 171 -5.93 16.76 1.85
C LYS A 171 -6.27 15.37 1.33
N VAL A 172 -5.50 14.37 1.73
CA VAL A 172 -5.67 12.99 1.25
C VAL A 172 -5.82 12.05 2.42
N SER A 173 -6.86 11.20 2.41
CA SER A 173 -7.07 10.22 3.47
C SER A 173 -7.35 8.83 2.90
N THR A 174 -6.56 7.87 3.36
CA THR A 174 -6.72 6.44 3.08
C THR A 174 -6.77 5.63 4.36
N ALA A 175 -7.22 6.21 5.47
CA ALA A 175 -7.30 5.51 6.75
C ALA A 175 -8.25 4.30 6.66
N GLY A 176 -7.97 3.26 7.45
CA GLY A 176 -8.93 2.20 7.72
C GLY A 176 -10.19 2.74 8.40
N GLY A 177 -11.24 1.93 8.42
CA GLY A 177 -12.37 2.13 9.32
C GLY A 177 -12.13 1.44 10.66
N TYR A 178 -13.00 1.70 11.64
CA TYR A 178 -12.90 1.15 12.98
C TYR A 178 -14.24 0.56 13.46
N TYR A 179 -14.16 -0.16 14.58
CA TYR A 179 -15.33 -0.56 15.35
C TYR A 179 -15.63 0.50 16.44
N PRO A 180 -16.77 1.19 16.41
CA PRO A 180 -17.03 2.32 17.32
C PRO A 180 -17.12 1.98 18.81
N ASN A 181 -17.45 0.74 19.17
CA ASN A 181 -17.83 0.35 20.54
C ASN A 181 -16.94 -0.74 21.14
N GLY A 182 -15.71 -0.93 20.67
CA GLY A 182 -14.81 -1.94 21.26
C GLY A 182 -13.34 -1.81 20.89
N ASN A 183 -12.55 -2.71 21.47
CA ASN A 183 -11.08 -2.67 21.48
C ASN A 183 -10.48 -2.81 20.07
N ASN A 184 -10.04 -1.68 19.47
CA ASN A 184 -9.01 -1.61 18.42
C ASN A 184 -9.20 -2.50 17.19
N LEU A 185 -10.44 -2.82 16.78
CA LEU A 185 -10.71 -3.53 15.52
C LEU A 185 -10.69 -2.56 14.32
N ALA A 186 -9.62 -1.77 14.23
CA ALA A 186 -9.37 -0.86 13.12
C ALA A 186 -8.65 -1.58 11.97
N GLY A 187 -9.14 -1.37 10.75
CA GLY A 187 -8.45 -1.77 9.53
C GLY A 187 -7.13 -1.02 9.40
N GLY A 188 -6.21 -1.59 8.63
CA GLY A 188 -4.98 -0.92 8.25
C GLY A 188 -5.22 0.25 7.32
N ALA A 189 -4.28 1.20 7.33
CA ALA A 189 -4.25 2.28 6.37
C ALA A 189 -4.02 1.74 4.96
N GLY A 190 -4.57 2.46 3.99
CA GLY A 190 -4.21 2.34 2.59
C GLY A 190 -2.94 3.10 2.25
N THR A 191 -2.69 3.35 0.96
CA THR A 191 -1.48 4.02 0.49
C THR A 191 -1.81 5.32 -0.24
N ILE A 192 -0.99 6.36 0.00
CA ILE A 192 -1.00 7.60 -0.76
C ILE A 192 0.35 7.69 -1.46
N PHE A 193 0.35 7.76 -2.78
CA PHE A 193 1.58 7.80 -3.58
C PHE A 193 1.60 9.05 -4.46
N PHE A 194 2.71 9.76 -4.41
CA PHE A 194 2.99 10.93 -5.24
C PHE A 194 4.21 10.63 -6.11
N LYS A 195 4.06 10.83 -7.42
CA LYS A 195 5.15 10.72 -8.38
C LYS A 195 5.10 11.91 -9.34
N GLY A 196 5.97 12.88 -9.11
CA GLY A 196 6.22 13.96 -10.05
C GLY A 196 6.93 13.47 -11.31
N ALA A 197 6.90 14.27 -12.35
CA ALA A 197 7.50 13.95 -13.66
C ALA A 197 9.03 13.76 -13.60
N THR A 198 9.69 14.30 -12.57
CA THR A 198 11.14 14.18 -12.33
C THR A 198 11.50 13.17 -11.26
N ASP A 199 10.51 12.63 -10.55
CA ASP A 199 10.75 11.69 -9.45
C ASP A 199 11.13 10.33 -10.02
N THR A 200 12.17 9.71 -9.46
CA THR A 200 12.64 8.41 -9.96
C THR A 200 11.74 7.31 -9.39
N TRP A 201 11.53 7.32 -8.08
CA TRP A 201 10.80 6.27 -7.35
C TRP A 201 9.55 6.79 -6.60
N GLY A 202 9.41 8.10 -6.42
CA GLY A 202 8.25 8.75 -5.82
C GLY A 202 8.15 8.65 -4.29
N THR A 203 7.16 9.34 -3.74
CA THR A 203 6.90 9.46 -2.30
C THR A 203 5.71 8.60 -1.90
N LEU A 204 5.90 7.72 -0.92
CA LEU A 204 4.84 6.92 -0.29
C LEU A 204 4.52 7.45 1.11
N ILE A 205 3.23 7.70 1.35
CA ILE A 205 2.70 8.11 2.65
C ILE A 205 1.66 7.10 3.10
N VAL A 206 1.77 6.66 4.35
CA VAL A 206 0.83 5.74 5.01
C VAL A 206 0.38 6.34 6.34
N ASP A 207 -0.89 6.73 6.41
CA ASP A 207 -1.48 7.40 7.57
C ASP A 207 -2.80 6.74 7.95
N ASN A 208 -2.87 6.16 9.16
CA ASN A 208 -4.10 5.55 9.66
C ASN A 208 -4.99 6.50 10.48
N ALA A 209 -4.72 7.80 10.46
CA ALA A 209 -5.52 8.83 11.13
C ALA A 209 -5.78 8.54 12.63
N ASN A 210 -4.75 8.05 13.32
CA ASN A 210 -4.78 7.63 14.72
C ASN A 210 -5.64 6.40 15.02
N GLN A 211 -5.95 5.59 14.01
CA GLN A 211 -6.66 4.33 14.18
C GLN A 211 -5.64 3.20 14.35
N GLY A 212 -5.42 2.77 15.58
CA GLY A 212 -4.48 1.68 15.86
C GLY A 212 -5.01 0.33 15.37
N SER A 213 -4.46 -0.19 14.26
CA SER A 213 -4.76 -1.56 13.84
C SER A 213 -4.12 -2.56 14.80
N THR A 214 -4.83 -3.65 15.12
CA THR A 214 -4.29 -4.75 15.93
C THR A 214 -3.28 -5.62 15.19
N GLN A 215 -3.12 -5.44 13.88
CA GLN A 215 -2.34 -6.33 13.02
C GLN A 215 -0.99 -5.73 12.68
N ALA A 216 0.08 -6.49 12.87
CA ALA A 216 1.45 -6.04 12.59
C ALA A 216 1.71 -5.74 11.11
N ASN A 217 0.96 -6.36 10.20
CA ASN A 217 1.08 -6.23 8.75
C ASN A 217 -0.16 -5.57 8.11
N SER A 218 -0.77 -4.60 8.80
CA SER A 218 -2.05 -4.02 8.37
C SER A 218 -2.01 -3.29 7.03
N THR A 219 -0.82 -2.90 6.56
CA THR A 219 -0.60 -2.27 5.24
C THR A 219 0.58 -2.97 4.53
N PRO A 220 0.36 -4.10 3.84
CA PRO A 220 1.43 -4.80 3.14
C PRO A 220 1.75 -4.12 1.80
N LEU A 221 3.03 -4.04 1.46
CA LEU A 221 3.51 -3.66 0.14
C LEU A 221 3.83 -4.94 -0.64
N VAL A 222 3.19 -5.11 -1.79
CA VAL A 222 3.30 -6.34 -2.60
C VAL A 222 4.68 -6.39 -3.25
N THR A 223 5.35 -7.54 -3.09
CA THR A 223 6.64 -7.88 -3.70
C THR A 223 6.62 -9.35 -4.13
N ALA A 224 7.64 -9.78 -4.87
CA ALA A 224 7.81 -11.18 -5.24
C ALA A 224 8.24 -12.10 -4.07
N GLY A 225 8.51 -11.56 -2.88
CA GLY A 225 9.09 -12.34 -1.78
C GLY A 225 10.58 -12.64 -1.98
N THR A 226 11.12 -13.54 -1.16
CA THR A 226 12.43 -14.17 -1.41
C THR A 226 12.21 -15.51 -2.12
N GLY A 227 13.03 -15.80 -3.14
CA GLY A 227 12.95 -17.06 -3.87
C GLY A 227 14.26 -17.50 -4.49
N GLN A 228 14.26 -18.70 -5.05
CA GLN A 228 15.41 -19.29 -5.73
C GLN A 228 15.06 -19.59 -7.17
N VAL A 229 16.04 -19.38 -8.05
CA VAL A 229 15.85 -19.48 -9.48
C VAL A 229 16.03 -20.93 -9.92
N ASP A 230 14.94 -21.58 -10.33
CA ASP A 230 14.99 -22.96 -10.81
C ASP A 230 15.31 -23.05 -12.31
N ALA A 231 14.84 -22.09 -13.10
CA ALA A 231 15.13 -22.03 -14.53
C ALA A 231 15.07 -20.59 -15.06
N ILE A 232 15.90 -20.30 -16.06
CA ILE A 232 15.93 -19.03 -16.77
C ILE A 232 15.85 -19.30 -18.26
N ALA A 233 15.08 -18.51 -18.98
CA ALA A 233 15.12 -18.50 -20.44
C ALA A 233 15.02 -17.07 -20.96
N ALA A 234 16.01 -16.68 -21.77
CA ALA A 234 15.94 -15.42 -22.49
C ALA A 234 14.70 -15.43 -23.39
N GLN A 235 13.84 -14.43 -23.26
CA GLN A 235 12.70 -14.24 -24.15
C GLN A 235 13.08 -13.10 -25.09
N GLY A 236 13.39 -13.43 -26.34
CA GLY A 236 13.57 -12.39 -27.36
C GLY A 236 12.30 -11.55 -27.49
N GLY A 237 12.45 -10.22 -27.51
CA GLY A 237 11.34 -9.24 -27.56
C GLY A 237 11.07 -8.58 -26.20
N GLY A 238 10.31 -7.47 -26.20
CA GLY A 238 10.11 -6.62 -25.02
C GLY A 238 9.28 -7.22 -23.86
N GLY A 239 9.05 -8.53 -23.84
CA GLY A 239 8.27 -9.24 -22.82
C GLY A 239 9.01 -9.56 -21.52
N GLY A 240 10.34 -9.38 -21.51
CA GLY A 240 11.20 -9.71 -20.37
C GLY A 240 11.57 -11.20 -20.31
N ASP A 241 12.72 -11.51 -19.72
CA ASP A 241 13.23 -12.88 -19.63
C ASP A 241 12.48 -13.68 -18.59
N ARG A 242 12.30 -14.97 -18.87
CA ARG A 242 11.56 -15.90 -18.00
C ARG A 242 12.43 -16.32 -16.84
N VAL A 243 11.87 -16.26 -15.64
CA VAL A 243 12.42 -16.76 -14.37
C VAL A 243 11.38 -17.70 -13.74
N ASP A 244 11.73 -18.96 -13.55
CA ASP A 244 10.89 -19.92 -12.81
C ASP A 244 11.39 -20.06 -11.37
N ASP A 245 10.45 -20.06 -10.43
CA ASP A 245 10.62 -20.51 -9.04
C ASP A 245 9.47 -21.50 -8.75
N LEU A 246 9.79 -22.78 -8.80
CA LEU A 246 8.88 -23.91 -8.60
C LEU A 246 8.52 -24.11 -7.12
N SER A 247 9.24 -23.46 -6.21
CA SER A 247 8.95 -23.46 -4.77
C SER A 247 7.91 -22.40 -4.39
N GLN A 248 7.71 -21.40 -5.24
CA GLN A 248 6.75 -20.32 -5.06
C GLN A 248 5.45 -20.56 -5.82
N ALA A 249 4.35 -20.03 -5.29
CA ALA A 249 3.07 -19.99 -5.98
C ALA A 249 2.49 -18.59 -5.85
N TRP A 250 2.48 -17.84 -6.96
CA TRP A 250 1.78 -16.57 -7.10
C TRP A 250 0.40 -16.82 -7.71
N PRO A 251 -0.64 -16.99 -6.88
CA PRO A 251 -1.95 -17.45 -7.35
C PRO A 251 -2.66 -16.43 -8.24
N THR A 252 -2.24 -15.16 -8.19
CA THR A 252 -2.81 -14.13 -9.06
C THR A 252 -1.91 -13.85 -10.26
N PRO A 253 -2.38 -14.17 -11.48
CA PRO A 253 -1.71 -13.73 -12.70
C PRO A 253 -1.53 -12.21 -12.70
N ASN A 254 -0.33 -11.76 -13.07
CA ASN A 254 0.07 -10.35 -13.10
C ASN A 254 -0.04 -9.60 -11.76
N GLY A 255 -0.24 -10.29 -10.64
CA GLY A 255 -0.25 -9.66 -9.31
C GLY A 255 1.08 -9.03 -8.91
N LEU A 256 2.17 -9.41 -9.56
CA LEU A 256 3.52 -8.86 -9.37
C LEU A 256 3.96 -7.90 -10.48
N ALA A 257 3.12 -7.66 -11.50
CA ALA A 257 3.49 -6.82 -12.63
C ALA A 257 3.85 -5.39 -12.16
N GLY A 258 5.04 -4.96 -12.56
CA GLY A 258 5.80 -3.77 -12.21
C GLY A 258 6.27 -3.65 -10.75
N THR A 259 6.23 -4.73 -9.97
CA THR A 259 7.06 -4.84 -8.75
C THR A 259 8.53 -5.02 -9.14
N TRP A 260 9.44 -4.82 -8.19
CA TRP A 260 10.88 -4.88 -8.42
C TRP A 260 11.52 -6.05 -7.67
N LEU A 261 12.59 -6.56 -8.25
CA LEU A 261 13.44 -7.58 -7.66
C LEU A 261 14.90 -7.16 -7.68
N ARG A 262 15.62 -7.54 -6.63
CA ARG A 262 17.07 -7.59 -6.58
C ARG A 262 17.51 -9.02 -6.76
N SER A 263 18.55 -9.20 -7.56
CA SER A 263 19.24 -10.47 -7.71
C SER A 263 20.59 -10.46 -7.03
N ASP A 264 21.10 -11.66 -6.78
CA ASP A 264 22.53 -11.86 -6.51
C ASP A 264 23.00 -11.30 -5.16
N ILE A 265 22.27 -11.67 -4.12
CA ILE A 265 22.50 -11.30 -2.71
C ILE A 265 23.90 -11.73 -2.18
N GLY A 266 24.69 -12.45 -2.98
CA GLY A 266 26.04 -12.91 -2.64
C GLY A 266 27.19 -12.25 -3.42
N ASP A 267 26.93 -11.41 -4.44
CA ASP A 267 27.98 -10.91 -5.36
C ASP A 267 28.31 -9.41 -5.19
N SER A 268 27.57 -8.65 -4.37
CA SER A 268 27.98 -7.28 -4.02
C SER A 268 29.03 -7.31 -2.90
N ALA A 269 30.19 -6.70 -3.15
CA ALA A 269 31.30 -6.61 -2.19
C ALA A 269 30.94 -5.80 -0.93
N THR A 270 29.78 -5.15 -0.93
CA THR A 270 29.22 -4.28 0.10
C THR A 270 27.81 -4.73 0.49
N ALA A 271 27.45 -4.56 1.76
CA ALA A 271 26.16 -4.98 2.31
C ALA A 271 25.01 -3.98 2.03
N THR A 272 25.19 -3.03 1.11
CA THR A 272 24.21 -1.99 0.79
C THR A 272 23.16 -2.48 -0.22
N LEU A 273 22.06 -1.73 -0.37
CA LEU A 273 21.01 -1.89 -1.38
C LEU A 273 21.22 -0.94 -2.57
N THR A 274 22.00 0.14 -2.40
CA THR A 274 22.13 1.22 -3.39
C THR A 274 23.10 0.94 -4.51
N ASP A 275 24.00 -0.02 -4.32
CA ASP A 275 24.92 -0.53 -5.33
C ASP A 275 24.30 -1.63 -6.21
N ASP A 276 23.05 -2.00 -5.95
CA ASP A 276 22.39 -3.10 -6.63
C ASP A 276 21.50 -2.70 -7.78
N ALA A 277 21.61 -3.47 -8.86
CA ALA A 277 20.67 -3.39 -9.95
C ALA A 277 19.33 -4.04 -9.56
N VAL A 278 18.26 -3.26 -9.62
CA VAL A 278 16.89 -3.75 -9.52
C VAL A 278 16.29 -3.98 -10.90
N GLN A 279 15.45 -5.01 -11.03
CA GLN A 279 14.72 -5.29 -12.27
C GLN A 279 13.22 -5.32 -12.03
N MET A 280 12.50 -4.85 -13.03
CA MET A 280 11.06 -4.83 -13.00
C MET A 280 10.50 -6.18 -13.43
N VAL A 281 9.58 -6.73 -12.66
CA VAL A 281 8.73 -7.84 -13.09
C VAL A 281 7.73 -7.30 -14.10
N VAL A 282 7.75 -7.75 -15.34
CA VAL A 282 6.81 -7.35 -16.40
C VAL A 282 5.48 -8.07 -16.23
N SER A 283 5.51 -9.36 -15.91
CA SER A 283 4.33 -10.19 -15.70
C SER A 283 4.67 -11.42 -14.87
N ASN A 284 3.66 -12.09 -14.32
CA ASN A 284 3.84 -13.34 -13.60
C ASN A 284 2.64 -14.27 -13.77
N VAL A 285 2.90 -15.57 -13.75
CA VAL A 285 1.88 -16.63 -13.73
C VAL A 285 2.36 -17.76 -12.82
N ASN A 286 1.61 -18.04 -11.75
CA ASN A 286 1.87 -19.14 -10.82
C ASN A 286 3.33 -19.20 -10.31
N THR A 287 4.17 -20.07 -10.85
CA THR A 287 5.57 -20.31 -10.45
C THR A 287 6.57 -19.58 -11.36
N ARG A 288 6.13 -18.60 -12.14
CA ARG A 288 6.93 -17.92 -13.18
C ARG A 288 6.77 -16.42 -13.14
N MET A 289 7.88 -15.72 -13.32
CA MET A 289 7.94 -14.29 -13.62
C MET A 289 8.61 -14.06 -14.97
N PHE A 290 8.30 -12.91 -15.56
CA PHE A 290 9.02 -12.34 -16.71
C PHE A 290 9.58 -11.01 -16.26
N VAL A 291 10.89 -10.80 -16.44
CA VAL A 291 11.61 -9.67 -15.83
C VAL A 291 12.37 -8.88 -16.89
N LEU A 292 12.32 -7.56 -16.82
CA LEU A 292 12.94 -6.71 -17.83
C LEU A 292 14.47 -6.69 -17.66
N GLY A 293 15.21 -7.13 -18.69
CA GLY A 293 16.67 -7.02 -18.75
C GLY A 293 17.44 -8.06 -17.93
N ALA A 294 17.14 -9.35 -18.05
CA ALA A 294 17.73 -10.39 -17.20
C ALA A 294 19.13 -10.86 -17.65
N ALA A 295 20.09 -9.94 -17.58
CA ALA A 295 21.42 -10.34 -17.10
C ALA A 295 21.40 -10.61 -15.59
N ALA A 296 20.39 -10.12 -14.88
CA ALA A 296 20.41 -9.95 -13.44
C ALA A 296 19.35 -10.81 -12.73
N VAL A 297 19.14 -12.04 -13.18
CA VAL A 297 18.80 -13.14 -12.27
C VAL A 297 19.85 -14.19 -12.62
N SER A 298 21.07 -13.97 -12.10
CA SER A 298 22.31 -14.22 -12.86
C SER A 298 22.58 -15.68 -13.24
N ALA A 299 21.96 -16.63 -12.54
CA ALA A 299 22.03 -18.06 -12.87
C ALA A 299 20.94 -18.87 -12.15
N VAL A 300 20.68 -20.06 -12.68
CA VAL A 300 19.96 -21.12 -11.95
C VAL A 300 20.67 -21.39 -10.63
N GLY A 301 19.90 -21.52 -9.56
CA GLY A 301 20.36 -21.76 -8.19
C GLY A 301 20.66 -20.49 -7.39
N LYS A 302 20.69 -19.30 -8.00
CA LYS A 302 20.85 -18.04 -7.28
C LYS A 302 19.54 -17.62 -6.59
N THR A 303 19.66 -16.83 -5.53
CA THR A 303 18.51 -16.27 -4.79
C THR A 303 18.16 -14.89 -5.33
N TYR A 304 16.87 -14.59 -5.40
CA TYR A 304 16.35 -13.23 -5.62
C TYR A 304 15.54 -12.79 -4.40
N ARG A 305 15.42 -11.47 -4.22
CA ARG A 305 14.54 -10.82 -3.25
C ARG A 305 13.71 -9.76 -3.94
N GLY A 306 12.41 -9.74 -3.68
CA GLY A 306 11.57 -8.61 -4.02
C GLY A 306 12.01 -7.37 -3.23
N ILE A 307 11.94 -6.21 -3.86
CA ILE A 307 12.36 -4.94 -3.25
C ILE A 307 11.32 -3.87 -3.52
N VAL A 308 11.07 -3.03 -2.51
CA VAL A 308 10.39 -1.74 -2.68
C VAL A 308 11.45 -0.66 -2.68
N VAL A 309 11.44 0.19 -3.69
CA VAL A 309 12.34 1.35 -3.80
C VAL A 309 11.50 2.60 -3.84
N LEU A 310 11.83 3.58 -2.99
CA LEU A 310 11.10 4.83 -2.85
C LEU A 310 12.08 5.99 -2.82
N ASP A 311 11.66 7.12 -3.41
CA ASP A 311 12.34 8.37 -3.16
C ASP A 311 12.05 8.72 -1.71
N GLN A 312 10.80 8.66 -1.22
CA GLN A 312 10.49 8.99 0.18
C GLN A 312 9.44 8.07 0.82
N LEU A 313 9.53 7.90 2.14
CA LEU A 313 8.57 7.14 2.95
C LEU A 313 8.18 7.88 4.24
N GLU A 314 6.88 8.11 4.43
CA GLU A 314 6.30 8.60 5.69
C GLU A 314 5.26 7.61 6.24
N VAL A 315 5.39 7.20 7.51
CA VAL A 315 4.43 6.31 8.18
C VAL A 315 3.97 6.89 9.51
N ARG A 316 2.67 7.17 9.63
CA ARG A 316 2.11 7.88 10.80
C ARG A 316 0.70 7.40 11.17
N GLY A 317 0.15 8.03 12.21
CA GLY A 317 -1.24 7.79 12.61
C GLY A 317 -1.52 6.34 12.98
N TYR A 318 -0.56 5.62 13.57
CA TYR A 318 -0.62 4.19 13.92
C TYR A 318 -0.70 3.22 12.72
N ALA A 319 -0.29 3.66 11.53
CA ALA A 319 -0.13 2.79 10.38
C ALA A 319 0.98 1.74 10.59
N LYS A 320 0.79 0.54 10.05
CA LYS A 320 1.75 -0.57 10.18
C LYS A 320 2.06 -1.14 8.80
N VAL A 321 3.21 -0.74 8.27
CA VAL A 321 3.71 -1.12 6.94
C VAL A 321 4.55 -2.38 7.03
N ARG A 322 4.30 -3.31 6.11
CA ARG A 322 5.04 -4.57 5.97
C ARG A 322 5.50 -4.78 4.54
N VAL A 323 6.79 -5.07 4.36
CA VAL A 323 7.35 -5.48 3.07
C VAL A 323 7.85 -6.93 3.19
N GLU A 324 7.37 -7.82 2.33
CA GLU A 324 7.89 -9.19 2.23
C GLU A 324 9.10 -9.21 1.29
N GLY A 325 10.19 -8.57 1.69
CA GLY A 325 11.39 -8.42 0.89
C GLY A 325 12.29 -7.34 1.47
N ASP A 326 13.06 -6.72 0.59
CA ASP A 326 13.91 -5.57 0.92
C ASP A 326 13.12 -4.26 0.76
N LEU A 327 13.50 -3.23 1.51
CA LEU A 327 13.01 -1.85 1.34
C LEU A 327 14.20 -0.91 1.28
N LEU A 328 14.29 -0.15 0.19
CA LEU A 328 15.25 0.93 0.00
C LEU A 328 14.50 2.26 -0.06
N VAL A 329 14.95 3.21 0.75
CA VAL A 329 14.47 4.60 0.75
C VAL A 329 15.66 5.52 0.45
N TYR A 330 15.62 6.22 -0.68
CA TYR A 330 16.72 7.06 -1.19
C TYR A 330 16.74 8.48 -0.69
N ASP A 331 15.59 9.05 -0.34
CA ASP A 331 15.34 10.39 0.18
C ASP A 331 14.33 10.32 1.34
N GLY A 332 14.37 11.25 2.29
CA GLY A 332 13.63 11.11 3.55
C GLY A 332 12.77 12.32 3.83
N ASP A 333 11.47 12.04 3.93
CA ASP A 333 10.30 12.87 4.24
C ASP A 333 10.10 14.19 3.47
N VAL A 334 8.82 14.42 3.13
CA VAL A 334 8.25 15.73 2.81
C VAL A 334 7.68 16.31 4.12
N SER A 335 8.53 16.82 4.99
CA SER A 335 8.16 17.70 6.12
C SER A 335 7.13 17.18 7.14
N HIS A 336 7.62 16.60 8.24
CA HIS A 336 6.84 16.39 9.45
C HIS A 336 6.35 17.71 10.07
N ASN A 337 5.02 17.87 10.22
CA ASN A 337 4.37 18.83 11.09
C ASN A 337 3.80 18.09 12.32
N VAL A 338 4.61 17.92 13.37
CA VAL A 338 4.08 17.63 14.71
C VAL A 338 3.80 18.95 15.43
N GLY A 339 2.53 19.28 15.63
CA GLY A 339 2.12 20.24 16.67
C GLY A 339 2.24 21.74 16.35
N GLY A 340 2.00 22.16 15.11
CA GLY A 340 1.77 23.59 14.81
C GLY A 340 3.00 24.48 14.75
N ALA A 341 4.21 23.91 14.79
CA ALA A 341 5.42 24.59 14.39
C ALA A 341 5.91 23.99 13.07
N VAL A 342 5.65 24.71 11.97
CA VAL A 342 6.40 24.48 10.74
C VAL A 342 7.86 24.79 11.09
N VAL A 343 8.78 23.84 10.98
CA VAL A 343 10.19 24.20 10.85
C VAL A 343 10.40 24.71 9.42
N SER A 344 9.79 25.85 9.11
CA SER A 344 10.05 26.58 7.87
C SER A 344 11.39 27.28 8.08
N GLY A 345 12.44 26.75 7.44
CA GLY A 345 13.76 27.40 7.42
C GLY A 345 14.96 26.50 7.69
N ALA A 346 14.82 25.19 7.87
CA ALA A 346 15.98 24.31 7.95
C ALA A 346 16.36 23.80 6.55
N SER A 347 17.44 24.34 6.00
CA SER A 347 18.20 23.76 4.90
C SER A 347 18.94 22.46 5.29
N ASP A 348 18.45 21.72 6.29
CA ASP A 348 19.21 20.69 7.02
C ASP A 348 18.43 19.37 7.15
N GLY A 349 18.66 18.50 6.17
CA GLY A 349 18.73 17.06 6.40
C GLY A 349 17.50 16.24 6.00
N PHE A 350 17.82 15.02 5.61
CA PHE A 350 16.98 13.94 5.11
C PHE A 350 16.54 13.06 6.30
N TYR A 351 15.24 12.68 6.41
CA TYR A 351 14.70 11.85 7.51
C TYR A 351 13.77 10.68 7.13
N LEU A 352 13.95 9.50 7.74
CA LEU A 352 12.87 8.50 7.86
C LEU A 352 11.94 8.89 9.02
N SER A 353 10.65 9.05 8.75
CA SER A 353 9.64 9.42 9.75
C SER A 353 8.70 8.26 10.07
N VAL A 354 8.77 7.77 11.31
CA VAL A 354 7.85 6.76 11.84
C VAL A 354 7.23 7.30 13.12
N GLY A 355 5.94 7.64 13.03
CA GLY A 355 5.18 8.25 14.10
C GLY A 355 4.88 7.31 15.28
N THR A 356 4.41 7.88 16.38
CA THR A 356 4.10 7.10 17.59
C THR A 356 3.02 6.05 17.29
N GLY A 357 3.27 4.81 17.71
CA GLY A 357 2.36 3.68 17.47
C GLY A 357 2.30 3.16 16.03
N ALA A 358 3.02 3.80 15.10
CA ALA A 358 3.24 3.30 13.75
C ALA A 358 4.46 2.36 13.68
N SER A 359 4.52 1.53 12.64
CA SER A 359 5.66 0.66 12.41
C SER A 359 5.98 0.43 10.94
N VAL A 360 7.27 0.28 10.65
CA VAL A 360 7.80 -0.19 9.36
C VAL A 360 8.58 -1.48 9.61
N SER A 361 8.27 -2.53 8.86
CA SER A 361 8.99 -3.80 8.97
C SER A 361 9.24 -4.43 7.62
N THR A 362 10.42 -5.03 7.46
CA THR A 362 10.81 -5.81 6.28
C THR A 362 11.09 -7.26 6.63
N ALA A 363 10.93 -8.19 5.69
CA ALA A 363 11.30 -9.59 5.89
C ALA A 363 12.82 -9.81 5.84
N ASN A 364 13.49 -8.94 5.09
CA ASN A 364 14.91 -9.03 4.80
C ASN A 364 15.58 -7.71 5.19
N GLN A 365 16.23 -7.02 4.25
CA GLN A 365 16.99 -5.82 4.53
C GLN A 365 16.09 -4.58 4.53
N LEU A 366 16.39 -3.64 5.43
CA LEU A 366 15.89 -2.28 5.34
C LEU A 366 17.10 -1.36 5.20
N GLU A 367 17.16 -0.63 4.10
CA GLU A 367 18.17 0.40 3.88
C GLU A 367 17.56 1.77 3.70
N VAL A 368 18.23 2.70 4.35
CA VAL A 368 17.84 4.08 4.43
C VAL A 368 19.12 4.87 4.09
N ASP A 369 19.40 4.97 2.79
CA ASP A 369 20.60 5.61 2.26
C ASP A 369 20.44 7.13 2.31
N GLY A 370 21.52 7.91 2.37
CA GLY A 370 21.45 9.38 2.35
C GLY A 370 20.76 10.08 3.54
N VAL A 371 20.05 9.36 4.43
CA VAL A 371 19.47 9.92 5.67
C VAL A 371 20.56 10.50 6.55
N THR A 372 20.53 11.81 6.72
CA THR A 372 21.40 12.49 7.68
C THR A 372 20.85 12.49 9.11
N ARG A 373 19.54 12.26 9.32
CA ARG A 373 18.90 12.21 10.64
C ARG A 373 17.62 11.37 10.63
N THR A 374 17.36 10.51 11.60
CA THR A 374 16.08 9.77 11.70
C THR A 374 15.16 10.36 12.76
N ASN A 375 13.84 10.35 12.52
CA ASN A 375 12.84 10.68 13.54
C ASN A 375 11.90 9.48 13.75
N ILE A 376 12.35 8.55 14.59
CA ILE A 376 11.66 7.30 14.86
C ILE A 376 11.07 7.39 16.26
N THR A 377 9.76 7.62 16.35
CA THR A 377 8.98 7.51 17.60
C THR A 377 8.14 6.24 17.65
N GLY A 378 8.00 5.56 16.50
CA GLY A 378 7.40 4.23 16.37
C GLY A 378 8.43 3.12 16.33
N THR A 379 8.12 2.03 15.62
CA THR A 379 8.98 0.84 15.53
C THR A 379 9.48 0.59 14.12
N VAL A 380 10.79 0.39 13.96
CA VAL A 380 11.42 0.04 12.67
C VAL A 380 12.17 -1.29 12.83
N THR A 381 11.90 -2.26 11.96
CA THR A 381 12.59 -3.56 11.99
C THR A 381 13.03 -4.04 10.60
N GLY A 382 14.25 -4.55 10.52
CA GLY A 382 14.87 -5.16 9.33
C GLY A 382 16.11 -5.95 9.73
N SER A 383 16.53 -6.93 8.94
CA SER A 383 17.70 -7.77 9.21
C SER A 383 18.55 -7.97 7.95
N PRO A 384 19.66 -7.22 7.79
CA PRO A 384 20.13 -6.10 8.62
C PRO A 384 19.36 -4.79 8.40
N LEU A 385 19.43 -3.87 9.37
CA LEU A 385 19.10 -2.46 9.19
C LEU A 385 20.40 -1.73 8.79
N VAL A 386 20.40 -1.09 7.62
CA VAL A 386 21.55 -0.33 7.09
C VAL A 386 21.16 1.14 7.00
N CYS A 387 21.96 2.00 7.61
CA CYS A 387 21.80 3.45 7.56
C CYS A 387 23.13 4.13 7.27
N ALA A 388 23.08 5.34 6.71
CA ALA A 388 24.21 6.26 6.78
C ALA A 388 24.57 6.57 8.26
N SER A 389 25.83 6.94 8.51
CA SER A 389 26.37 7.17 9.85
C SER A 389 25.47 8.08 10.70
N GLY A 390 24.87 7.54 11.78
CA GLY A 390 24.06 8.32 12.71
C GLY A 390 22.62 7.84 12.97
N CYS A 391 22.20 6.68 12.45
CA CYS A 391 21.00 6.03 12.99
C CYS A 391 21.21 5.67 14.48
N PRO A 392 20.24 6.00 15.37
CA PRO A 392 20.31 5.70 16.80
C PRO A 392 20.26 4.21 17.12
#